data_AF-I1QR36-F1
#
_entry.id   AF-I1QR36-F1
#
_cell.length_a   1.000
_cell.length_b   1.000
_cell.length_c   1.000
_cell.angle_alpha   90.00
_cell.angle_beta   90.00
_cell.angle_gamma   90.00
#
_symmetry.space_group_name_H-M   'P 1'
#
loop_
_entity.id
_entity.type
_entity.pdbx_description
1 polymer ?
#
loop_
_entity_poly.entity_id
_entity_poly.type
_entity_poly.pdbx_seq_one_letter_code
_entity_poly.pdbx_strand_id
1 'polypeptide(L)'
;YNDTDGEDVTIVFMGDTAGAVSPGDISYFVLAGPMGVLGGLDAGLLAKASGLTSPEQAATAFRSQPAALLTRLNGKLHGVRPREHDRHGLVVNAARVPADSNTGGAAAGTKTVTAAHLPVLAQLGFSVGLTRLDAGAAVRGPWVLRDAAAQAVYVARGSGRVQVAGAGGASTLLDAEVAAGSLLVVPRYGVSLAAADDAGGMELVSLIKSPRPATEHFTGKGSVIGGLTAEIVQAALNVSPEFVEQLRTKY
;
A
#
# COMPACT_ATOMS: atom_id res chain seq x y z
N TYR A 1 11.41 -3.18 17.44
CA TYR A 1 11.76 -2.42 18.65
C TYR A 1 11.55 -0.95 18.34
N ASN A 2 10.75 -0.26 19.14
CA ASN A 2 10.60 1.18 19.04
C ASN A 2 11.55 1.81 20.08
N ASP A 3 12.56 2.52 19.63
CA ASP A 3 13.59 3.15 20.48
C ASP A 3 13.30 4.64 20.76
N THR A 4 12.24 5.18 20.15
CA THR A 4 11.81 6.57 20.29
C THR A 4 10.92 6.73 21.51
N ASP A 5 11.20 7.73 22.33
CA ASP A 5 10.45 7.97 23.57
C ASP A 5 9.19 8.78 23.27
N GLY A 6 8.03 8.28 23.72
CA GLY A 6 6.76 9.01 23.65
C GLY A 6 6.10 9.05 22.26
N GLU A 7 6.67 8.37 21.26
CA GLU A 7 6.08 8.27 19.92
C GLU A 7 5.68 6.84 19.61
N ASP A 8 4.47 6.65 19.10
CA ASP A 8 4.01 5.36 18.61
C ASP A 8 4.54 5.09 17.20
N VAL A 9 4.89 3.83 16.93
CA VAL A 9 5.24 3.36 15.59
C VAL A 9 4.09 2.54 15.03
N THR A 10 3.50 3.02 13.94
CA THR A 10 2.48 2.29 13.19
C THR A 10 3.11 1.55 12.01
N ILE A 11 2.85 0.24 11.92
CA ILE A 11 3.26 -0.59 10.78
C ILE A 11 1.99 -1.22 10.21
N VAL A 12 1.76 -1.00 8.92
CA VAL A 12 0.67 -1.65 8.19
C VAL A 12 1.25 -2.77 7.36
N PHE A 13 0.85 -4.00 7.66
CA PHE A 13 1.19 -5.17 6.85
C PHE A 13 0.11 -5.38 5.79
N MET A 14 0.47 -5.21 4.53
CA MET A 14 -0.37 -5.55 3.38
C MET A 14 0.32 -6.66 2.58
N GLY A 15 -0.45 -7.65 2.16
CA GLY A 15 0.05 -8.79 1.41
C GLY A 15 -1.04 -9.47 0.60
N ASP A 16 -0.62 -10.29 -0.36
CA ASP A 16 -1.50 -11.12 -1.17
C ASP A 16 -1.58 -12.53 -0.60
N THR A 17 -2.80 -12.97 -0.32
CA THR A 17 -3.07 -14.29 0.25
C THR A 17 -3.52 -15.30 -0.80
N ALA A 18 -3.40 -14.99 -2.10
CA ALA A 18 -3.73 -15.92 -3.18
C ALA A 18 -2.90 -17.22 -3.14
N GLY A 19 -1.68 -17.17 -2.59
CA GLY A 19 -0.81 -18.34 -2.37
C GLY A 19 -0.68 -18.76 -0.89
N ALA A 20 -1.53 -18.24 -0.01
CA ALA A 20 -1.46 -18.57 1.41
C ALA A 20 -1.90 -20.02 1.68
N VAL A 21 -1.44 -20.58 2.81
CA VAL A 21 -1.85 -21.92 3.28
C VAL A 21 -3.36 -22.01 3.42
N SER A 22 -3.96 -20.95 3.97
CA SER A 22 -5.41 -20.73 4.02
C SER A 22 -5.72 -19.44 3.27
N PRO A 23 -6.51 -19.48 2.17
CA PRO A 23 -6.86 -18.27 1.43
C PRO A 23 -7.54 -17.22 2.32
N GLY A 24 -7.07 -15.97 2.23
CA GLY A 24 -7.54 -14.88 3.10
C GLY A 24 -6.74 -14.69 4.39
N ASP A 25 -5.94 -15.67 4.80
CA ASP A 25 -5.17 -15.61 6.04
C ASP A 25 -3.70 -15.25 5.79
N ILE A 26 -3.13 -14.43 6.70
CA ILE A 26 -1.68 -14.21 6.80
C ILE A 26 -1.15 -15.14 7.89
N SER A 27 -0.36 -16.14 7.50
CA SER A 27 0.27 -17.05 8.45
C SER A 27 1.53 -16.43 9.05
N TYR A 28 1.65 -16.50 10.38
CA TYR A 28 2.81 -16.00 11.10
C TYR A 28 3.74 -17.16 11.49
N PHE A 29 5.04 -16.97 11.29
CA PHE A 29 6.07 -17.82 11.86
C PHE A 29 6.80 -17.03 12.95
N VAL A 30 6.28 -17.06 14.17
CA VAL A 30 6.91 -16.37 15.31
C VAL A 30 7.71 -17.36 16.15
N LEU A 31 8.83 -16.90 16.70
CA LEU A 31 9.80 -17.75 17.41
C LEU A 31 9.54 -17.85 18.91
N ALA A 32 8.80 -16.91 19.49
CA ALA A 32 8.56 -16.82 20.92
C ALA A 32 7.13 -16.34 21.21
N GLY A 33 6.69 -16.51 22.45
CA GLY A 33 5.34 -16.18 22.88
C GLY A 33 4.36 -17.35 22.75
N PRO A 34 3.09 -17.16 23.14
CA PRO A 34 2.05 -18.19 23.00
C PRO A 34 1.81 -18.69 21.56
N MET A 35 2.16 -17.90 20.54
CA MET A 35 2.09 -18.32 19.13
C MET A 35 3.41 -18.87 18.59
N GLY A 36 4.43 -19.02 19.44
CA GLY A 36 5.77 -19.47 19.08
C GLY A 36 5.74 -20.89 18.52
N VAL A 37 6.27 -21.09 17.30
CA VAL A 37 6.29 -22.42 16.64
C VAL A 37 7.07 -23.46 17.45
N LEU A 38 8.05 -23.02 18.24
CA LEU A 38 8.83 -23.89 19.13
C LEU A 38 8.01 -24.40 20.31
N GLY A 39 6.93 -23.72 20.67
CA GLY A 39 6.01 -24.14 21.74
C GLY A 39 5.33 -25.48 21.46
N GLY A 40 5.07 -25.78 20.18
CA GLY A 40 4.41 -27.01 19.75
C GLY A 40 5.33 -28.24 19.62
N LEU A 41 6.64 -28.07 19.79
CA LEU A 41 7.62 -29.16 19.67
C LEU A 41 7.87 -29.85 21.01
N ASP A 42 8.35 -31.09 20.99
CA ASP A 42 8.71 -31.82 22.21
C ASP A 42 9.87 -31.14 22.95
N ALA A 43 9.72 -30.98 24.27
CA ALA A 43 10.69 -30.25 25.09
C ALA A 43 12.01 -31.03 25.27
N GLY A 44 11.98 -32.36 25.34
CA GLY A 44 13.18 -33.18 25.47
C GLY A 44 14.01 -33.19 24.19
N LEU A 45 13.35 -33.30 23.03
CA LEU A 45 13.99 -33.18 21.72
C LEU A 45 14.56 -31.79 21.49
N LEU A 46 13.82 -30.73 21.86
CA LEU A 46 14.33 -29.35 21.81
C LEU A 46 15.55 -29.15 22.69
N ALA A 47 15.53 -29.69 23.92
CA ALA A 47 16.67 -29.61 24.82
C ALA A 47 17.92 -30.23 24.18
N LYS A 48 17.80 -31.45 23.67
CA LYS A 48 18.89 -32.15 22.98
C LYS A 48 19.38 -31.38 21.74
N ALA A 49 18.47 -30.87 20.91
CA ALA A 49 18.82 -30.14 19.68
C ALA A 49 19.50 -28.80 19.97
N SER A 50 19.18 -28.17 21.10
CA SER A 50 19.70 -26.85 21.49
C SER A 50 20.91 -26.92 22.43
N GLY A 51 21.34 -28.13 22.82
CA GLY A 51 22.43 -28.32 23.79
C GLY A 51 22.06 -27.99 25.24
N LEU A 52 20.76 -27.95 25.57
CA LEU A 52 20.28 -27.74 26.95
C LEU A 52 20.26 -29.06 27.71
N THR A 53 20.41 -28.99 29.04
CA THR A 53 20.61 -30.19 29.87
C THR A 53 19.32 -30.86 30.31
N SER A 54 18.17 -30.19 30.19
CA SER A 54 16.87 -30.77 30.56
C SER A 54 15.68 -30.22 29.77
N PRO A 55 14.57 -30.97 29.69
CA PRO A 55 13.31 -30.48 29.12
C PRO A 55 12.78 -29.20 29.79
N GLU A 56 12.97 -29.05 31.09
CA GLU A 56 12.56 -27.86 31.84
C GLU A 56 13.31 -26.62 31.40
N GLN A 57 14.63 -26.71 31.17
CA GLN A 57 15.42 -25.60 30.62
C GLN A 57 14.93 -25.20 29.24
N ALA A 58 14.60 -26.16 28.37
CA ALA A 58 14.03 -25.88 27.05
C ALA A 58 12.66 -25.21 27.15
N ALA A 59 11.79 -25.66 28.06
CA ALA A 59 10.51 -25.02 28.31
C ALA A 59 10.69 -23.58 28.79
N THR A 60 11.61 -23.32 29.72
CA THR A 60 11.92 -21.95 30.17
C THR A 60 12.47 -21.09 29.02
N ALA A 61 13.36 -21.61 28.18
CA ALA A 61 13.96 -20.85 27.09
C ALA A 61 12.93 -20.47 26.00
N PHE A 62 12.06 -21.41 25.61
CA PHE A 62 11.22 -21.25 24.43
C PHE A 62 9.74 -20.98 24.72
N ARG A 63 9.29 -21.06 25.98
CA ARG A 63 7.86 -20.92 26.36
C ARG A 63 7.61 -19.95 27.51
N SER A 64 8.62 -19.22 27.98
CA SER A 64 8.47 -18.28 29.11
C SER A 64 7.89 -16.91 28.74
N GLN A 65 7.94 -16.50 27.47
CA GLN A 65 7.39 -15.22 27.03
C GLN A 65 5.85 -15.28 27.04
N PRO A 66 5.15 -14.47 27.87
CA PRO A 66 3.68 -14.49 27.90
C PRO A 66 3.03 -13.67 26.79
N ALA A 67 3.74 -12.72 26.18
CA ALA A 67 3.18 -11.87 25.13
C ALA A 67 3.17 -12.56 23.76
N ALA A 68 2.13 -12.33 22.95
CA ALA A 68 1.93 -13.00 21.67
C ALA A 68 2.74 -12.41 20.50
N LEU A 69 2.65 -11.10 20.27
CA LEU A 69 3.28 -10.43 19.10
C LEU A 69 4.19 -9.27 19.51
N LEU A 70 3.72 -8.44 20.44
CA LEU A 70 4.45 -7.28 20.94
C LEU A 70 4.65 -7.43 22.45
N THR A 71 5.90 -7.35 22.89
CA THR A 71 6.28 -7.42 24.31
C THR A 71 6.64 -6.03 24.80
N ARG A 72 6.03 -5.60 25.91
CA ARG A 72 6.49 -4.41 26.64
C ARG A 72 7.84 -4.70 27.29
N LEU A 73 8.80 -3.81 27.07
CA LEU A 73 10.12 -3.89 27.69
C LEU A 73 10.15 -3.04 28.97
N ASN A 74 10.88 -3.50 29.99
CA ASN A 74 11.04 -2.76 31.25
C ASN A 74 12.04 -1.58 31.16
N GLY A 75 12.74 -1.47 30.03
CA GLY A 75 13.71 -0.43 29.73
C GLY A 75 14.22 -0.58 28.30
N LYS A 76 14.98 0.39 27.83
CA LYS A 76 15.61 0.33 26.50
C LYS A 76 16.62 -0.82 26.45
N LEU A 77 16.68 -1.50 25.31
CA LEU A 77 17.68 -2.55 25.10
C LEU A 77 19.03 -1.89 24.80
N HIS A 78 20.02 -2.15 25.65
CA HIS A 78 21.38 -1.65 25.43
C HIS A 78 22.04 -2.37 24.24
N GLY A 79 22.67 -1.60 23.35
CA GLY A 79 23.39 -2.14 22.20
C GLY A 79 22.51 -2.60 21.02
N VAL A 80 21.18 -2.54 21.14
CA VAL A 80 20.27 -2.80 20.02
C VAL A 80 20.10 -1.52 19.22
N ARG A 81 20.71 -1.47 18.03
CA ARG A 81 20.56 -0.35 17.08
C ARG A 81 20.40 -0.91 15.67
N PRO A 82 19.57 -0.30 14.81
CA PRO A 82 19.49 -0.69 13.41
C PRO A 82 20.85 -0.53 12.74
N ARG A 83 21.31 -1.56 12.02
CA ARG A 83 22.50 -1.45 11.17
C ARG A 83 22.05 -1.01 9.80
N GLU A 84 22.78 -0.06 9.22
CA GLU A 84 22.45 0.45 7.90
C GLU A 84 22.54 -0.63 6.83
N HIS A 85 23.54 -1.51 6.94
CA HIS A 85 23.71 -2.66 6.06
C HIS A 85 22.48 -3.59 6.02
N ASP A 86 21.84 -3.84 7.18
CA ASP A 86 20.68 -4.74 7.28
C ASP A 86 19.44 -4.19 6.55
N ARG A 87 19.43 -2.89 6.19
CA ARG A 87 18.33 -2.27 5.43
C ARG A 87 18.47 -2.48 3.93
N HIS A 88 19.68 -2.77 3.47
CA HIS A 88 20.01 -2.84 2.06
C HIS A 88 19.20 -3.94 1.37
N GLY A 89 18.44 -3.59 0.33
CA GLY A 89 17.59 -4.52 -0.40
C GLY A 89 16.30 -4.94 0.31
N LEU A 90 15.97 -4.32 1.45
CA LEU A 90 14.73 -4.60 2.21
C LEU A 90 13.86 -3.36 2.41
N VAL A 91 14.47 -2.18 2.59
CA VAL A 91 13.76 -0.95 2.96
C VAL A 91 13.94 0.12 1.89
N VAL A 92 12.83 0.70 1.44
CA VAL A 92 12.81 1.89 0.58
C VAL A 92 11.92 2.95 1.20
N ASN A 93 12.41 4.19 1.26
CA ASN A 93 11.59 5.33 1.64
C ASN A 93 10.86 5.88 0.41
N ALA A 94 9.59 5.52 0.25
CA ALA A 94 8.76 5.94 -0.88
C ALA A 94 8.66 7.48 -1.03
N ALA A 95 8.74 8.25 0.06
CA ALA A 95 8.68 9.71 -0.01
C ALA A 95 9.90 10.34 -0.72
N ARG A 96 11.03 9.62 -0.77
CA ARG A 96 12.26 10.05 -1.47
C ARG A 96 12.29 9.63 -2.94
N VAL A 97 11.37 8.79 -3.39
CA VAL A 97 11.27 8.41 -4.80
C VAL A 97 10.75 9.60 -5.60
N PRO A 98 11.28 9.87 -6.81
CA PRO A 98 10.73 10.90 -7.70
C PRO A 98 9.24 10.67 -7.96
N ALA A 99 8.48 11.75 -8.15
CA ALA A 99 7.10 11.60 -8.61
C ALA A 99 7.09 11.08 -10.06
N ASP A 100 6.08 10.27 -10.38
CA ASP A 100 5.86 9.75 -11.72
C ASP A 100 5.57 10.92 -12.67
N SER A 101 6.14 10.88 -13.87
CA SER A 101 6.00 11.96 -14.87
C SER A 101 4.59 12.11 -15.44
N ASN A 102 3.73 11.10 -15.27
CA ASN A 102 2.38 11.04 -15.83
C ASN A 102 1.29 11.15 -14.75
N THR A 103 1.34 12.20 -13.93
CA THR A 103 0.31 12.42 -12.91
C THR A 103 -0.71 13.40 -13.44
N GLY A 104 -1.84 12.90 -13.93
CA GLY A 104 -2.94 13.75 -14.37
C GLY A 104 -3.58 14.50 -13.19
N GLY A 105 -3.74 15.82 -13.32
CA GLY A 105 -4.44 16.68 -12.36
C GLY A 105 -3.53 17.53 -11.46
N ALA A 106 -4.12 18.25 -10.50
CA ALA A 106 -3.47 19.19 -9.58
C ALA A 106 -2.83 18.52 -8.33
N ALA A 107 -2.79 17.20 -8.27
CA ALA A 107 -2.22 16.46 -7.14
C ALA A 107 -0.68 16.49 -7.17
N ALA A 108 -0.04 16.57 -5.99
CA ALA A 108 1.37 16.25 -5.84
C ALA A 108 1.59 14.81 -6.36
N GLY A 109 2.29 14.69 -7.49
CA GLY A 109 2.31 13.47 -8.29
C GLY A 109 2.56 12.18 -7.49
N THR A 110 1.87 11.10 -7.89
CA THR A 110 2.07 9.75 -7.35
C THR A 110 3.53 9.33 -7.49
N LYS A 111 4.08 8.72 -6.44
CA LYS A 111 5.42 8.13 -6.42
C LYS A 111 5.26 6.62 -6.41
N THR A 112 5.91 5.92 -7.35
CA THR A 112 5.78 4.46 -7.44
C THR A 112 7.09 3.73 -7.14
N VAL A 113 7.08 2.91 -6.09
CA VAL A 113 8.15 1.97 -5.75
C VAL A 113 7.97 0.67 -6.54
N THR A 114 8.81 0.47 -7.54
CA THR A 114 8.90 -0.78 -8.32
C THR A 114 10.17 -1.58 -8.02
N ALA A 115 10.38 -2.68 -8.76
CA ALA A 115 11.60 -3.48 -8.73
C ALA A 115 12.90 -2.72 -9.03
N ALA A 116 12.82 -1.55 -9.68
CA ALA A 116 13.97 -0.67 -9.90
C ALA A 116 14.51 -0.09 -8.58
N HIS A 117 13.65 0.04 -7.55
CA HIS A 117 14.01 0.54 -6.24
C HIS A 117 14.22 -0.59 -5.22
N LEU A 118 13.41 -1.65 -5.33
CA LEU A 118 13.43 -2.79 -4.41
C LEU A 118 13.25 -4.10 -5.21
N PRO A 119 14.34 -4.80 -5.60
CA PRO A 119 14.28 -5.92 -6.54
C PRO A 119 13.31 -7.06 -6.16
N VAL A 120 13.12 -7.32 -4.87
CA VAL A 120 12.19 -8.37 -4.40
C VAL A 120 10.74 -8.14 -4.85
N LEU A 121 10.35 -6.89 -5.14
CA LEU A 121 9.02 -6.56 -5.66
C LEU A 121 8.72 -7.23 -7.01
N ALA A 122 9.73 -7.47 -7.86
CA ALA A 122 9.53 -8.23 -9.10
C ALA A 122 9.13 -9.68 -8.83
N GLN A 123 9.76 -10.31 -7.84
CA GLN A 123 9.49 -11.71 -7.48
C GLN A 123 8.12 -11.85 -6.82
N LEU A 124 7.76 -10.88 -5.98
CA LEU A 124 6.45 -10.85 -5.34
C LEU A 124 5.32 -10.41 -6.29
N GLY A 125 5.65 -9.81 -7.43
CA GLY A 125 4.66 -9.33 -8.40
C GLY A 125 3.91 -8.07 -7.97
N PHE A 126 4.50 -7.26 -7.10
CA PHE A 126 3.90 -6.03 -6.57
C PHE A 126 4.68 -4.78 -6.92
N SER A 127 4.01 -3.65 -6.77
CA SER A 127 4.60 -2.33 -6.62
C SER A 127 3.83 -1.56 -5.55
N VAL A 128 4.44 -0.50 -5.02
CA VAL A 128 3.84 0.33 -3.97
C VAL A 128 3.69 1.75 -4.47
N GLY A 129 2.46 2.28 -4.47
CA GLY A 129 2.18 3.67 -4.78
C GLY A 129 2.09 4.51 -3.51
N LEU A 130 2.65 5.72 -3.53
CA LEU A 130 2.42 6.76 -2.54
C LEU A 130 1.84 7.99 -3.25
N THR A 131 0.62 8.37 -2.90
CA THR A 131 -0.04 9.55 -3.47
C THR A 131 -0.40 10.53 -2.38
N ARG A 132 -0.15 11.82 -2.62
CA ARG A 132 -0.55 12.91 -1.73
C ARG A 132 -1.47 13.86 -2.49
N LEU A 133 -2.62 14.11 -1.90
CA LEU A 133 -3.54 15.14 -2.31
C LEU A 133 -3.42 16.26 -1.29
N ASP A 134 -3.09 17.47 -1.74
CA ASP A 134 -2.95 18.63 -0.87
C ASP A 134 -4.32 19.08 -0.35
N ALA A 135 -4.30 19.94 0.68
CA ALA A 135 -5.49 20.60 1.19
C ALA A 135 -6.14 21.52 0.12
N GLY A 136 -7.41 21.88 0.32
CA GLY A 136 -8.18 22.71 -0.61
C GLY A 136 -8.86 21.91 -1.74
N ALA A 137 -9.55 20.82 -1.39
CA ALA A 137 -10.31 19.97 -2.31
C ALA A 137 -9.50 19.44 -3.50
N ALA A 138 -8.23 19.08 -3.31
CA ALA A 138 -7.45 18.49 -4.39
C ALA A 138 -8.09 17.18 -4.89
N VAL A 139 -8.35 17.12 -6.18
CA VAL A 139 -8.92 15.94 -6.85
C VAL A 139 -7.88 15.28 -7.73
N ARG A 140 -7.79 13.96 -7.65
CA ARG A 140 -7.06 13.10 -8.57
C ARG A 140 -8.03 12.22 -9.34
N GLY A 141 -7.81 12.13 -10.64
CA GLY A 141 -8.51 11.19 -11.54
C GLY A 141 -9.47 11.85 -12.53
N PRO A 142 -10.26 11.03 -13.26
CA PRO A 142 -10.31 9.57 -13.13
C PRO A 142 -9.07 8.86 -13.71
N TRP A 143 -8.68 7.73 -13.10
CA TRP A 143 -7.55 6.91 -13.55
C TRP A 143 -7.84 5.41 -13.55
N VAL A 144 -7.08 4.66 -14.34
CA VAL A 144 -7.10 3.19 -14.38
C VAL A 144 -5.68 2.64 -14.53
N LEU A 145 -5.45 1.43 -14.00
CA LEU A 145 -4.21 0.70 -14.24
C LEU A 145 -4.31 -0.03 -15.60
N ARG A 146 -3.40 0.28 -16.53
CA ARG A 146 -3.38 -0.21 -17.91
C ARG A 146 -3.30 -1.74 -18.01
N ASP A 147 -2.55 -2.34 -17.10
CA ASP A 147 -2.39 -3.80 -16.99
C ASP A 147 -3.56 -4.48 -16.25
N ALA A 148 -4.59 -3.70 -15.90
CA ALA A 148 -5.76 -4.14 -15.16
C ALA A 148 -5.41 -4.86 -13.85
N ALA A 149 -4.36 -4.40 -13.17
CA ALA A 149 -4.01 -4.88 -11.84
C ALA A 149 -5.07 -4.47 -10.81
N ALA A 150 -5.26 -5.33 -9.81
CA ALA A 150 -5.99 -4.97 -8.60
C ALA A 150 -5.05 -4.22 -7.64
N GLN A 151 -5.61 -3.35 -6.80
CA GLN A 151 -4.85 -2.61 -5.79
C GLN A 151 -5.59 -2.57 -4.47
N ALA A 152 -4.86 -2.76 -3.38
CA ALA A 152 -5.31 -2.40 -2.03
C ALA A 152 -4.81 -1.01 -1.71
N VAL A 153 -5.67 -0.11 -1.24
CA VAL A 153 -5.36 1.30 -0.99
C VAL A 153 -5.66 1.61 0.47
N TYR A 154 -4.63 1.95 1.23
CA TYR A 154 -4.70 2.38 2.61
C TYR A 154 -4.63 3.90 2.71
N VAL A 155 -5.58 4.51 3.42
CA VAL A 155 -5.55 5.93 3.73
C VAL A 155 -4.63 6.12 4.94
N ALA A 156 -3.41 6.60 4.69
CA ALA A 156 -2.40 6.75 5.73
C ALA A 156 -2.61 8.01 6.58
N ARG A 157 -3.10 9.09 5.96
CA ARG A 157 -3.32 10.39 6.61
C ARG A 157 -4.48 11.14 5.97
N GLY A 158 -5.10 12.02 6.74
CA GLY A 158 -6.16 12.90 6.26
C GLY A 158 -7.47 12.17 6.02
N SER A 159 -8.32 12.80 5.21
CA SER A 159 -9.66 12.31 4.87
C SER A 159 -10.10 12.85 3.51
N GLY A 160 -11.18 12.28 2.99
CA GLY A 160 -11.78 12.70 1.74
C GLY A 160 -12.72 11.63 1.20
N ARG A 161 -12.99 11.68 -0.11
CA ARG A 161 -13.93 10.80 -0.77
C ARG A 161 -13.25 10.00 -1.87
N VAL A 162 -13.54 8.70 -1.94
CA VAL A 162 -13.05 7.81 -2.99
C VAL A 162 -14.22 7.18 -3.73
N GLN A 163 -14.17 7.25 -5.06
CA GLN A 163 -15.10 6.58 -5.95
C GLN A 163 -14.38 5.55 -6.81
N VAL A 164 -15.04 4.42 -7.04
CA VAL A 164 -14.58 3.36 -7.94
C VAL A 164 -15.74 2.94 -8.83
N ALA A 165 -15.58 3.13 -10.14
CA ALA A 165 -16.49 2.58 -11.15
C ALA A 165 -16.02 1.19 -11.59
N GLY A 166 -16.98 0.30 -11.82
CA GLY A 166 -16.73 -1.04 -12.38
C GLY A 166 -16.48 -1.01 -13.89
N ALA A 167 -15.96 -2.12 -14.42
CA ALA A 167 -15.80 -2.29 -15.85
C ALA A 167 -17.15 -2.12 -16.57
N GLY A 168 -17.16 -1.38 -17.69
CA GLY A 168 -18.37 -1.12 -18.48
C GLY A 168 -19.26 0.02 -17.96
N GLY A 169 -18.90 0.69 -16.86
CA GLY A 169 -19.52 1.96 -16.43
C GLY A 169 -20.96 1.87 -15.92
N ALA A 170 -21.56 0.67 -15.88
CA ALA A 170 -22.95 0.48 -15.44
C ALA A 170 -23.12 0.55 -13.91
N SER A 171 -22.05 0.41 -13.14
CA SER A 171 -22.11 0.38 -11.68
C SER A 171 -20.97 1.14 -11.03
N THR A 172 -21.30 1.98 -10.07
CA THR A 172 -20.37 2.47 -9.06
C THR A 172 -20.17 1.36 -8.03
N LEU A 173 -18.96 0.81 -7.95
CA LEU A 173 -18.60 -0.24 -7.00
C LEU A 173 -18.35 0.31 -5.60
N LEU A 174 -17.86 1.55 -5.53
CA LEU A 174 -17.60 2.25 -4.28
C LEU A 174 -17.85 3.73 -4.46
N ASP A 175 -18.51 4.32 -3.47
CA ASP A 175 -18.60 5.76 -3.27
C ASP A 175 -18.62 6.00 -1.76
N ALA A 176 -17.49 6.40 -1.19
CA ALA A 176 -17.32 6.44 0.25
C ALA A 176 -16.47 7.62 0.70
N GLU A 177 -16.89 8.22 1.81
CA GLU A 177 -16.03 9.05 2.66
C GLU A 177 -15.05 8.13 3.40
N VAL A 178 -13.79 8.55 3.45
CA VAL A 178 -12.67 7.78 4.01
C VAL A 178 -11.80 8.68 4.86
N ALA A 179 -11.16 8.09 5.85
CA ALA A 179 -10.25 8.78 6.76
C ALA A 179 -9.03 7.90 7.03
N ALA A 180 -8.01 8.46 7.69
CA ALA A 180 -6.83 7.72 8.11
C ALA A 180 -7.22 6.42 8.82
N GLY A 181 -6.66 5.29 8.36
CA GLY A 181 -7.01 3.94 8.82
C GLY A 181 -7.95 3.16 7.90
N SER A 182 -8.63 3.82 6.95
CA SER A 182 -9.46 3.12 5.96
C SER A 182 -8.62 2.29 4.99
N LEU A 183 -9.10 1.08 4.67
CA LEU A 183 -8.55 0.22 3.62
C LEU A 183 -9.62 -0.04 2.56
N LEU A 184 -9.27 0.18 1.30
CA LEU A 184 -10.14 0.00 0.15
C LEU A 184 -9.49 -0.99 -0.82
N VAL A 185 -10.30 -1.72 -1.58
CA VAL A 185 -9.81 -2.58 -2.67
C VAL A 185 -10.41 -2.08 -3.98
N VAL A 186 -9.54 -1.72 -4.92
CA VAL A 186 -9.95 -1.44 -6.30
C VAL A 186 -9.71 -2.70 -7.11
N PRO A 187 -10.77 -3.31 -7.67
CA PRO A 187 -10.64 -4.52 -8.46
C PRO A 187 -9.99 -4.22 -9.82
N ARG A 188 -9.65 -5.30 -10.54
CA ARG A 188 -9.14 -5.22 -11.92
C ARG A 188 -10.10 -4.40 -12.79
N TYR A 189 -9.54 -3.53 -13.64
CA TYR A 189 -10.29 -2.58 -14.49
C TYR A 189 -11.13 -1.54 -13.74
N GLY A 190 -11.00 -1.43 -12.42
CA GLY A 190 -11.68 -0.37 -11.66
C GLY A 190 -11.14 1.00 -12.05
N VAL A 191 -12.03 1.92 -12.42
CA VAL A 191 -11.69 3.33 -12.67
C VAL A 191 -11.89 4.09 -11.36
N SER A 192 -10.84 4.74 -10.88
CA SER A 192 -10.84 5.40 -9.58
C SER A 192 -10.82 6.92 -9.70
N LEU A 193 -11.45 7.57 -8.73
CA LEU A 193 -11.41 9.01 -8.49
C LEU A 193 -11.24 9.22 -6.98
N ALA A 194 -10.41 10.17 -6.57
CA ALA A 194 -10.20 10.49 -5.18
C ALA A 194 -10.13 12.00 -4.99
N ALA A 195 -10.82 12.51 -3.98
CA ALA A 195 -10.81 13.91 -3.58
C ALA A 195 -10.39 13.99 -2.12
N ALA A 196 -9.46 14.88 -1.80
CA ALA A 196 -9.14 15.19 -0.41
C ALA A 196 -10.14 16.18 0.18
N ASP A 197 -10.30 16.13 1.50
CA ASP A 197 -11.00 17.18 2.24
C ASP A 197 -10.20 18.49 2.25
N ASP A 198 -10.94 19.60 2.41
CA ASP A 198 -10.39 20.96 2.36
C ASP A 198 -9.32 21.24 3.41
N ALA A 199 -9.45 20.70 4.62
CA ALA A 199 -8.65 21.12 5.76
C ALA A 199 -7.28 20.44 5.87
N GLY A 200 -7.18 19.16 5.49
CA GLY A 200 -6.05 18.31 5.87
C GLY A 200 -5.31 17.62 4.73
N GLY A 201 -5.85 17.66 3.50
CA GLY A 201 -5.35 16.81 2.42
C GLY A 201 -5.60 15.33 2.68
N MET A 202 -5.01 14.46 1.84
CA MET A 202 -5.12 13.01 1.95
C MET A 202 -3.85 12.31 1.45
N GLU A 203 -3.35 11.33 2.22
CA GLU A 203 -2.22 10.48 1.82
C GLU A 203 -2.68 9.04 1.63
N LEU A 204 -2.44 8.50 0.43
CA LEU A 204 -2.82 7.14 0.04
C LEU A 204 -1.57 6.29 -0.20
N VAL A 205 -1.54 5.11 0.40
CA VAL A 205 -0.54 4.08 0.15
C VAL A 205 -1.22 2.90 -0.54
N SER A 206 -0.78 2.54 -1.75
CA SER A 206 -1.36 1.42 -2.49
C SER A 206 -0.39 0.27 -2.64
N LEU A 207 -0.85 -0.96 -2.38
CA LEU A 207 -0.19 -2.19 -2.82
C LEU A 207 -0.85 -2.62 -4.14
N ILE A 208 -0.10 -2.53 -5.23
CA ILE A 208 -0.60 -2.81 -6.58
C ILE A 208 -0.10 -4.17 -7.02
N LYS A 209 -1.01 -5.07 -7.43
CA LYS A 209 -0.70 -6.43 -7.93
C LYS A 209 -0.15 -6.40 -9.36
N SER A 210 0.90 -5.61 -9.55
CA SER A 210 1.72 -5.54 -10.75
C SER A 210 3.12 -5.03 -10.39
N PRO A 211 4.19 -5.66 -10.91
CA PRO A 211 5.57 -5.22 -10.65
C PRO A 211 5.96 -3.94 -11.39
N ARG A 212 5.23 -3.57 -12.44
CA ARG A 212 5.49 -2.40 -13.29
C ARG A 212 4.16 -1.76 -13.69
N PRO A 213 3.47 -1.12 -12.73
CA PRO A 213 2.15 -0.56 -12.97
C PRO A 213 2.28 0.61 -13.95
N ALA A 214 1.34 0.70 -14.87
CA ALA A 214 1.18 1.86 -15.74
C ALA A 214 -0.19 2.46 -15.47
N THR A 215 -0.22 3.73 -15.06
CA THR A 215 -1.47 4.45 -14.78
C THR A 215 -1.86 5.27 -15.99
N GLU A 216 -3.10 5.12 -16.44
CA GLU A 216 -3.71 5.98 -17.44
C GLU A 216 -4.68 6.95 -16.79
N HIS A 217 -4.60 8.20 -17.22
CA HIS A 217 -5.52 9.26 -16.82
C HIS A 217 -6.49 9.56 -17.95
N PHE A 218 -7.77 9.68 -17.64
CA PHE A 218 -8.78 10.01 -18.65
C PHE A 218 -8.87 11.52 -18.91
N THR A 219 -8.54 12.34 -17.91
CA THR A 219 -8.57 13.80 -17.98
C THR A 219 -7.23 14.41 -17.54
N GLY A 220 -6.99 15.68 -17.90
CA GLY A 220 -5.75 16.39 -17.58
C GLY A 220 -4.70 16.37 -18.68
N LYS A 221 -3.55 17.00 -18.43
CA LYS A 221 -2.41 17.03 -19.37
C LYS A 221 -1.91 15.62 -19.66
N GLY A 222 -1.74 15.29 -20.94
CA GLY A 222 -1.27 13.96 -21.37
C GLY A 222 -2.29 12.83 -21.16
N SER A 223 -3.56 13.16 -20.93
CA SER A 223 -4.64 12.18 -20.72
C SER A 223 -5.13 11.51 -22.00
N VAL A 224 -5.88 10.42 -21.85
CA VAL A 224 -6.52 9.70 -22.96
C VAL A 224 -7.41 10.63 -23.77
N ILE A 225 -8.29 11.42 -23.15
CA ILE A 225 -9.17 12.35 -23.89
C ILE A 225 -8.36 13.44 -24.59
N GLY A 226 -7.30 13.97 -23.95
CA GLY A 226 -6.42 14.96 -24.57
C GLY A 226 -5.66 14.43 -25.79
N GLY A 227 -5.33 13.13 -25.81
CA GLY A 227 -4.62 12.48 -26.91
C GLY A 227 -5.47 12.16 -28.14
N LEU A 228 -6.80 12.16 -28.03
CA LEU A 228 -7.71 11.93 -29.15
C LEU A 228 -7.89 13.21 -29.99
N THR A 229 -8.33 13.08 -31.25
CA THR A 229 -8.71 14.26 -32.06
C THR A 229 -10.00 14.88 -31.53
N ALA A 230 -10.18 16.18 -31.77
CA ALA A 230 -11.39 16.89 -31.34
C ALA A 230 -12.65 16.26 -31.94
N GLU A 231 -12.64 15.84 -33.22
CA GLU A 231 -13.83 15.22 -33.83
C GLU A 231 -14.18 13.88 -33.18
N ILE A 232 -13.17 13.06 -32.81
CA ILE A 232 -13.41 11.80 -32.10
C ILE A 232 -14.05 12.06 -30.74
N VAL A 233 -13.55 13.04 -29.98
CA VAL A 233 -14.11 13.38 -28.66
C VAL A 233 -15.53 13.91 -28.78
N GLN A 234 -15.79 14.81 -29.74
CA GLN A 234 -17.12 15.34 -30.00
C GLN A 234 -18.11 14.22 -30.33
N ALA A 235 -17.75 13.34 -31.26
CA ALA A 235 -18.61 12.23 -31.67
C ALA A 235 -18.83 11.21 -30.54
N ALA A 236 -17.78 10.85 -29.80
CA ALA A 236 -17.85 9.83 -28.75
C ALA A 236 -18.61 10.30 -27.51
N LEU A 237 -18.46 11.57 -27.12
CA LEU A 237 -19.14 12.15 -25.96
C LEU A 237 -20.46 12.84 -26.32
N ASN A 238 -20.75 13.01 -27.61
CA ASN A 238 -21.90 13.74 -28.13
C ASN A 238 -22.00 15.17 -27.55
N VAL A 239 -20.91 15.92 -27.66
CA VAL A 239 -20.78 17.28 -27.11
C VAL A 239 -20.36 18.28 -28.19
N SER A 240 -20.62 19.57 -27.94
CA SER A 240 -20.28 20.62 -28.88
C SER A 240 -18.76 20.84 -28.98
N PRO A 241 -18.27 21.43 -30.09
CA PRO A 241 -16.86 21.79 -30.23
C PRO A 241 -16.34 22.68 -29.09
N GLU A 242 -17.14 23.66 -28.64
CA GLU A 242 -16.74 24.57 -27.55
C GLU A 242 -16.53 23.82 -26.24
N PHE A 243 -17.32 22.77 -25.98
CA PHE A 243 -17.17 21.94 -24.79
C PHE A 243 -15.92 21.05 -24.86
N VAL A 244 -15.59 20.53 -26.05
CA VAL A 244 -14.34 19.79 -26.25
C VAL A 244 -13.11 20.66 -26.00
N GLU A 245 -13.15 21.92 -26.45
CA GLU A 245 -12.08 22.87 -26.11
C GLU A 245 -11.96 23.05 -24.60
N GLN A 246 -13.05 23.19 -23.85
CA GLN A 246 -13.00 23.28 -22.38
C GLN A 246 -12.40 22.04 -21.71
N LEU A 247 -12.72 20.84 -22.20
CA LEU A 247 -12.15 19.58 -21.70
C LEU A 247 -10.64 19.47 -21.96
N ARG A 248 -10.17 20.07 -23.06
CA ARG A 248 -8.77 20.03 -23.49
C ARG A 248 -7.92 21.17 -22.92
N THR A 249 -8.52 22.34 -22.68
CA THR A 249 -7.81 23.58 -22.29
C THR A 249 -7.47 23.64 -20.79
N LYS A 250 -8.05 22.77 -19.95
CA LYS A 250 -7.82 22.86 -18.51
C LYS A 250 -6.38 22.53 -18.04
N TYR A 251 -5.43 22.16 -18.92
CA TYR A 251 -3.99 22.04 -18.60
C TYR A 251 -3.06 22.17 -19.80
#